data_AF-A0A5D0P906-F1
#
_entry.id   AF-A0A5D0P906-F1
#
_cell.length_a   1.000
_cell.length_b   1.000
_cell.length_c   1.000
_cell.angle_alpha   90.00
_cell.angle_beta   90.00
_cell.angle_gamma   90.00
#
_symmetry.space_group_name_H-M   'P 1'
#
loop_
_entity.id
_entity.type
_entity.pdbx_description
1 polymer ?
#
loop_
_entity_poly.entity_id
_entity_poly.type
_entity_poly.pdbx_seq_one_letter_code
_entity_poly.pdbx_strand_id
1 'polypeptide(L)'
;MGSDLRSGTADGSAVHTAEFIVSSARLTELHECSAVLRRTRARAEEIVDEARALLAEAEQHGDMERAYMLRDQLEQARERYGQVLSAYLLLSRRINEERQEILRAQMDRDRLAGLSGVA
;
A
#
# COMPACT_ATOMS: atom_id res chain seq x y z
N MET A 1 0.89 48.81 24.30
CA MET A 1 0.66 48.84 22.83
C MET A 1 1.98 48.47 22.16
N GLY A 2 2.26 47.29 21.64
CA GLY A 2 1.57 46.01 21.58
C GLY A 2 2.67 44.95 21.40
N SER A 3 2.56 43.83 22.11
CA SER A 3 3.46 42.70 22.01
C SER A 3 2.67 41.50 21.50
N ASP A 4 2.40 41.47 20.20
CA ASP A 4 1.69 40.37 19.53
C ASP A 4 2.35 40.00 18.20
N LEU A 5 3.67 39.77 18.21
CA LEU A 5 4.39 39.30 17.01
C LEU A 5 5.06 37.92 17.19
N ARG A 6 4.91 37.27 18.35
CA ARG A 6 5.47 35.93 18.60
C ARG A 6 4.48 34.78 18.50
N SER A 7 3.19 35.04 18.27
CA SER A 7 2.16 34.00 18.28
C SER A 7 2.03 33.23 16.95
N GLY A 8 2.44 33.79 15.81
CA GLY A 8 2.19 33.17 14.49
C GLY A 8 3.19 32.10 14.06
N THR A 9 4.43 32.13 14.56
CA THR A 9 5.52 31.25 14.10
C THR A 9 5.61 29.94 14.88
N ALA A 10 5.28 29.95 16.18
CA ALA A 10 5.25 28.76 17.01
C ALA A 10 4.11 27.80 16.62
N ASP A 11 2.96 28.36 16.25
CA ASP A 11 1.76 27.60 15.88
C ASP A 11 1.95 26.85 14.54
N GLY A 12 2.55 27.51 13.52
CA GLY A 12 2.90 26.85 12.25
C GLY A 12 3.94 25.72 12.39
N SER A 13 4.92 25.87 13.28
CA SER A 13 5.92 24.83 13.56
C SER A 13 5.30 23.59 14.24
N ALA A 14 4.33 23.80 15.13
CA ALA A 14 3.61 22.72 15.80
C ALA A 14 2.70 21.97 14.81
N VAL A 15 1.96 22.70 13.96
CA VAL A 15 1.10 22.12 12.91
C VAL A 15 1.90 21.25 11.94
N HIS A 16 3.03 21.74 11.41
CA HIS A 16 3.87 20.94 10.50
C HIS A 16 4.47 19.70 11.16
N THR A 17 4.79 19.79 12.45
CA THR A 17 5.27 18.62 13.21
C THR A 17 4.16 17.58 13.35
N ALA A 18 2.93 18.03 13.64
CA ALA A 18 1.76 17.15 13.71
C ALA A 18 1.46 16.50 12.35
N GLU A 19 1.49 17.26 11.26
CA GLU A 19 1.33 16.74 9.89
C GLU A 19 2.37 15.67 9.56
N PHE A 20 3.64 15.92 9.88
CA PHE A 20 4.71 14.94 9.67
C PHE A 20 4.50 13.65 10.47
N ILE A 21 4.08 13.76 11.74
CA ILE A 21 3.77 12.60 12.58
C ILE A 21 2.62 11.79 11.98
N VAL A 22 1.54 12.47 11.56
CA VAL A 22 0.36 11.84 10.96
C VAL A 22 0.72 11.13 9.65
N SER A 23 1.45 11.79 8.74
CA SER A 23 1.87 11.17 7.48
C SER A 23 2.84 10.00 7.69
N SER A 24 3.74 10.09 8.68
CA SER A 24 4.65 9.00 9.03
C SER A 24 3.91 7.78 9.60
N ALA A 25 2.92 8.02 10.46
CA ALA A 25 2.04 6.96 10.99
C ALA A 25 1.26 6.29 9.85
N ARG A 26 0.62 7.08 8.97
CA ARG A 26 -0.09 6.56 7.80
C ARG A 26 0.83 5.73 6.89
N LEU A 27 2.05 6.19 6.63
CA LEU A 27 3.01 5.43 5.82
C LEU A 27 3.36 4.08 6.47
N THR A 28 3.45 4.03 7.79
CA THR A 28 3.67 2.80 8.55
C THR A 28 2.50 1.83 8.37
N GLU A 29 1.27 2.30 8.55
CA GLU A 29 0.05 1.50 8.36
C GLU A 29 -0.06 0.95 6.92
N LEU A 30 0.27 1.78 5.92
CA LEU A 30 0.29 1.34 4.51
C LEU A 30 1.31 0.21 4.31
N HIS A 31 2.48 0.29 4.94
CA HIS A 31 3.49 -0.77 4.88
C HIS A 31 3.05 -2.06 5.55
N GLU A 32 2.40 -1.99 6.71
CA GLU A 32 1.85 -3.15 7.39
C GLU A 32 0.76 -3.84 6.54
N CYS A 33 -0.15 -3.06 5.97
CA CYS A 33 -1.17 -3.55 5.05
C CYS A 33 -0.54 -4.19 3.79
N SER A 34 0.52 -3.59 3.25
CA SER A 34 1.27 -4.15 2.12
C SER A 34 1.93 -5.49 2.46
N ALA A 35 2.47 -5.64 3.68
CA ALA A 35 3.03 -6.90 4.14
C ALA A 35 1.96 -8.01 4.25
N VAL A 36 0.76 -7.67 4.71
CA VAL A 36 -0.39 -8.60 4.72
C VAL A 36 -0.78 -8.98 3.29
N LEU A 37 -1.00 -8.01 2.40
CA LEU A 37 -1.36 -8.27 1.01
C LEU A 37 -0.32 -9.11 0.27
N ARG A 38 0.97 -8.90 0.54
CA ARG A 38 2.05 -9.71 -0.05
C ARG A 38 1.95 -11.17 0.37
N ARG A 39 1.66 -11.45 1.65
CA ARG A 39 1.45 -12.83 2.14
C ARG A 39 0.18 -13.44 1.55
N THR A 40 -0.91 -12.68 1.52
CA THR A 40 -2.17 -13.13 0.90
C THR A 40 -2.00 -13.42 -0.59
N ARG A 41 -1.22 -12.60 -1.31
CA ARG A 41 -0.91 -12.82 -2.72
C ARG A 41 -0.15 -14.12 -2.92
N ALA A 42 0.89 -14.36 -2.12
CA ALA A 42 1.65 -15.61 -2.18
C ALA A 42 0.76 -16.82 -1.92
N ARG A 43 -0.12 -16.75 -0.91
CA ARG A 43 -1.05 -17.85 -0.63
C ARG A 43 -2.07 -18.05 -1.77
N ALA A 44 -2.57 -16.99 -2.37
CA ALA A 44 -3.49 -17.09 -3.51
C ALA A 44 -2.80 -17.69 -4.74
N GLU A 45 -1.52 -17.37 -4.97
CA GLU A 45 -0.69 -17.96 -6.02
C GLU A 45 -0.52 -19.48 -5.82
N GLU A 46 -0.18 -19.90 -4.60
CA GLU A 46 -0.12 -21.33 -4.23
C GLU A 46 -1.42 -22.07 -4.52
N ILE A 47 -2.58 -21.48 -4.16
CA ILE A 47 -3.89 -22.10 -4.40
C ILE A 47 -4.17 -22.26 -5.91
N VAL A 48 -3.78 -21.27 -6.73
CA VAL A 48 -3.91 -21.37 -8.19
C VAL A 48 -3.06 -22.51 -8.74
N ASP A 49 -1.82 -22.65 -8.24
CA ASP A 49 -0.92 -23.71 -8.68
C ASP A 49 -1.37 -25.10 -8.20
N GLU A 50 -1.86 -25.21 -6.97
CA GLU A 50 -2.50 -26.43 -6.45
C GLU A 50 -3.71 -26.83 -7.32
N ALA A 51 -4.61 -25.89 -7.64
CA ALA A 51 -5.78 -26.16 -8.48
C ALA A 51 -5.40 -26.58 -9.91
N ARG A 52 -4.34 -25.99 -10.48
CA ARG A 52 -3.78 -26.41 -11.79
C ARG A 52 -3.26 -27.85 -11.74
N ALA A 53 -2.51 -28.19 -10.69
CA ALA A 53 -1.95 -29.52 -10.53
C ALA A 53 -3.06 -30.58 -10.40
N LEU A 54 -4.08 -30.31 -9.58
CA LEU A 54 -5.23 -31.20 -9.42
C LEU A 54 -6.02 -31.36 -10.72
N LEU A 55 -6.20 -30.28 -11.49
CA LEU A 55 -6.87 -30.36 -12.79
C LEU A 55 -6.09 -31.24 -13.77
N ALA A 56 -4.78 -31.03 -13.87
CA ALA A 56 -3.93 -31.85 -14.74
C ALA A 56 -3.96 -33.33 -14.33
N GLU A 57 -3.97 -33.62 -13.03
CA GLU A 57 -4.12 -34.98 -12.51
C GLU A 57 -5.47 -35.58 -12.93
N ALA A 58 -6.59 -34.87 -12.76
CA ALA A 58 -7.91 -35.35 -13.14
C ALA A 58 -8.02 -35.63 -14.65
N GLU A 59 -7.46 -34.74 -15.48
CA GLU A 59 -7.41 -34.90 -16.93
C GLU A 59 -6.58 -36.13 -17.35
N GLN A 60 -5.44 -36.38 -16.69
CA GLN A 60 -4.60 -37.56 -16.95
C GLN A 60 -5.30 -38.88 -16.61
N HIS A 61 -6.10 -38.90 -15.54
CA HIS A 61 -6.84 -40.09 -15.11
C HIS A 61 -8.18 -40.26 -15.85
N GLY A 62 -8.55 -39.32 -16.73
CA GLY A 62 -9.81 -39.36 -17.48
C GLY A 62 -11.06 -39.09 -16.64
N ASP A 63 -10.88 -38.50 -15.44
CA ASP A 63 -11.99 -38.14 -14.55
C ASP A 63 -12.61 -36.81 -15.00
N MET A 64 -13.52 -36.90 -15.97
CA MET A 64 -14.12 -35.75 -16.64
C MET A 64 -15.03 -34.91 -15.71
N GLU A 65 -15.69 -35.55 -14.74
CA GLU A 65 -16.55 -34.85 -13.79
C GLU A 65 -15.70 -34.02 -12.81
N ARG A 66 -14.65 -34.62 -12.25
CA ARG A 66 -13.70 -33.92 -11.39
C ARG A 66 -12.97 -32.81 -12.14
N ALA A 67 -12.54 -33.06 -13.38
CA ALA A 67 -11.89 -32.06 -14.22
C ALA A 67 -12.80 -30.85 -14.50
N TYR A 68 -14.10 -31.07 -14.74
CA TYR A 68 -15.05 -29.98 -14.94
C TYR A 68 -15.16 -29.08 -13.70
N MET A 69 -15.32 -29.65 -12.51
CA MET A 69 -15.39 -28.89 -11.26
C MET A 69 -14.08 -28.14 -10.97
N LEU A 70 -12.93 -28.78 -11.20
CA LEU A 70 -11.62 -28.18 -10.97
C LEU A 70 -11.33 -26.99 -11.90
N ARG A 71 -11.88 -26.98 -13.12
CA ARG A 71 -11.76 -25.82 -14.02
C ARG A 71 -12.47 -24.60 -13.45
N ASP A 72 -13.66 -24.78 -12.91
CA ASP A 72 -14.41 -23.69 -12.26
C ASP A 72 -13.67 -23.18 -11.03
N GLN A 73 -13.19 -24.09 -10.17
CA GLN A 73 -12.40 -23.73 -8.99
C GLN A 73 -11.09 -23.01 -9.35
N LEU A 74 -10.41 -23.45 -10.41
CA LEU A 74 -9.21 -22.79 -10.91
C LEU A 74 -9.50 -21.36 -11.40
N GLU A 75 -10.62 -21.16 -12.09
CA GLU A 75 -11.00 -19.82 -12.56
C GLU A 75 -11.35 -18.90 -11.38
N GLN A 76 -12.11 -19.39 -10.39
CA GLN A 76 -12.36 -18.66 -9.15
C GLN A 76 -11.05 -18.31 -8.43
N ALA A 77 -10.10 -19.25 -8.32
CA ALA A 77 -8.80 -19.00 -7.69
C ALA A 77 -8.01 -17.91 -8.42
N ARG A 78 -8.02 -17.92 -9.76
CA ARG A 78 -7.37 -16.89 -10.59
C ARG A 78 -8.01 -15.52 -10.40
N GLU A 79 -9.34 -15.46 -10.32
CA GLU A 79 -10.05 -14.21 -10.07
C GLU A 79 -9.64 -13.62 -8.71
N ARG A 80 -9.64 -14.43 -7.66
CA ARG A 80 -9.22 -14.01 -6.31
C ARG A 80 -7.76 -13.57 -6.28
N TYR A 81 -6.87 -14.31 -6.94
CA TYR A 81 -5.47 -13.89 -7.09
C TYR A 81 -5.36 -12.53 -7.79
N GLY A 82 -6.12 -12.31 -8.87
CA GLY A 82 -6.17 -11.04 -9.59
C GLY A 82 -6.66 -9.88 -8.72
N GLN A 83 -7.69 -10.10 -7.89
CA GLN A 83 -8.19 -9.11 -6.94
C GLN A 83 -7.10 -8.71 -5.92
N VAL A 84 -6.41 -9.70 -5.33
CA VAL A 84 -5.35 -9.45 -4.34
C VAL A 84 -4.14 -8.75 -4.98
N LEU A 85 -3.73 -9.17 -6.18
CA LEU A 85 -2.65 -8.52 -6.92
C LEU A 85 -2.98 -7.06 -7.24
N SER A 86 -4.20 -6.79 -7.69
CA SER A 86 -4.66 -5.42 -7.99
C SER A 86 -4.63 -4.54 -6.74
N ALA A 87 -5.11 -5.05 -5.61
CA ALA A 87 -5.06 -4.34 -4.33
C ALA A 87 -3.61 -4.07 -3.89
N TYR A 88 -2.71 -5.04 -4.04
CA TYR A 88 -1.29 -4.87 -3.70
C TYR A 88 -0.61 -3.79 -4.55
N LEU A 89 -0.88 -3.76 -5.87
CA LEU A 89 -0.32 -2.75 -6.77
C LEU A 89 -0.85 -1.35 -6.45
N LEU A 90 -2.15 -1.23 -6.18
CA LEU A 90 -2.77 0.03 -5.77
C LEU A 90 -2.14 0.56 -4.48
N LEU A 91 -1.96 -0.31 -3.48
CA LEU A 91 -1.36 0.07 -2.21
C LEU A 91 0.11 0.44 -2.35
N SER A 92 0.86 -0.28 -3.18
CA SER A 92 2.27 0.03 -3.48
C SER A 92 2.42 1.40 -4.13
N ARG A 93 1.50 1.76 -5.02
CA ARG A 93 1.42 3.10 -5.59
C ARG A 93 1.13 4.15 -4.50
N ARG A 94 0.15 3.91 -3.62
CA ARG A 94 -0.19 4.84 -2.53
C ARG A 94 0.97 5.07 -1.57
N ILE A 95 1.73 4.02 -1.24
CA ILE A 95 2.97 4.14 -0.43
C ILE A 95 3.96 5.08 -1.08
N ASN A 96 4.17 4.95 -2.40
CA ASN A 96 5.08 5.83 -3.13
C ASN A 96 4.57 7.27 -3.15
N GLU A 97 3.27 7.48 -3.36
CA GLU A 97 2.65 8.81 -3.32
C GLU A 97 2.84 9.46 -1.94
N GLU A 98 2.53 8.76 -0.85
CA GLU A 98 2.69 9.27 0.51
C GLU A 98 4.16 9.61 0.83
N ARG A 99 5.11 8.78 0.39
CA ARG A 99 6.55 9.07 0.52
C ARG A 99 6.94 10.36 -0.21
N GLN A 100 6.43 10.57 -1.42
CA GLN A 100 6.72 11.78 -2.20
C GLN A 100 6.06 13.02 -1.58
N GLU A 101 4.86 12.89 -1.03
CA GLU A 101 4.18 13.97 -0.29
C GLU A 101 4.98 14.39 0.95
N ILE A 102 5.48 13.43 1.75
CA ILE A 102 6.34 13.71 2.91
C ILE A 102 7.63 14.43 2.49
N LEU A 103 8.32 13.94 1.45
CA LEU A 103 9.56 14.55 0.97
C LEU A 103 9.34 15.97 0.46
N ARG A 104 8.25 16.23 -0.28
CA ARG A 104 7.90 17.58 -0.74
C ARG A 104 7.64 18.53 0.42
N ALA A 105 6.85 18.09 1.40
CA ALA A 105 6.56 18.89 2.59
C ALA A 105 7.84 19.25 3.36
N GLN A 106 8.80 18.32 3.47
CA GLN A 106 10.11 18.60 4.07
C GLN A 106 10.91 19.63 3.27
N MET A 107 11.01 19.48 1.95
CA MET A 107 11.75 20.41 1.09
C MET A 107 11.16 21.83 1.13
N ASP A 108 9.82 21.96 1.14
CA ASP A 108 9.17 23.26 1.21
C ASP A 108 9.37 23.92 2.57
N ARG A 109 9.40 23.13 3.66
CA ARG A 109 9.80 23.63 4.97
C ARG A 109 11.23 24.16 4.99
N ASP A 110 12.19 23.40 4.45
CA ASP A 110 13.60 23.80 4.43
C ASP A 110 13.81 25.09 3.62
N ARG A 111 13.08 25.25 2.51
CA ARG A 111 13.06 26.49 1.72
C ARG A 111 12.53 27.67 2.52
N LEU A 112 11.40 27.53 3.22
CA LEU A 112 10.81 28.59 4.02
C LEU A 112 11.71 28.98 5.21
N ALA A 113 12.34 28.00 5.86
CA ALA A 113 13.29 28.24 6.95
C ALA A 113 14.56 28.96 6.46
N GLY A 114 15.09 28.57 5.29
CA GLY A 114 16.26 29.22 4.68
C GLY A 114 16.01 30.67 4.25
N LEU A 115 14.77 31.01 3.86
CA LEU A 115 14.38 32.39 3.53
C LEU A 115 14.10 33.25 4.78
N SER A 116 13.69 32.64 5.89
CA SER A 116 13.42 33.35 7.16
C SER A 116 14.69 33.76 7.93
N GLY A 117 15.86 33.21 7.60
CA GLY A 117 17.12 33.49 8.30
C GLY A 117 17.97 34.64 7.74
N VAL A 118 17.48 35.36 6.73
CA VAL A 118 18.22 36.41 6.00
C VAL A 118 17.73 37.84 6.33
N ALA A 119 16.88 38.01 7.34
CA ALA A 119 16.32 39.31 7.75
C ALA A 119 16.85 39.77 9.12
#